data_AF-A0A444I3R5-F1
#
_entry.id   AF-A0A444I3R5-F1
#
_cell.length_a   1.000
_cell.length_b   1.000
_cell.length_c   1.000
_cell.angle_alpha   90.00
_cell.angle_beta   90.00
_cell.angle_gamma   90.00
#
_symmetry.space_group_name_H-M   'P 1'
#
loop_
_entity.id
_entity.type
_entity.pdbx_description
1 polymer ?
#
loop_
_entity_poly.entity_id
_entity_poly.type
_entity_poly.pdbx_seq_one_letter_code
_entity_poly.pdbx_strand_id
1 'polypeptide(L)'
;MIWFFDPLLPLHYEHIVIDPPWGFDLYSKKGAKKSALAKYDLMSDRAILALPVSKLASMNCLLYCWATAPQLPLAIECVKAWGFEYKSLLVWRKTTAGGKIRMGTGYRVRTTGEVIVVATLGNPKQAAIPQTIFDGIAREHSRKPDEFYSLCDRVMPHARRADVFARESRAGWHSFGNEATKFDEAAA
;
A
#
# COMPACT_ATOMS: atom_id res chain seq x y z
N MET A 1 2.37 24.24 -12.90
CA MET A 1 2.43 23.51 -11.61
C MET A 1 2.92 22.11 -11.96
N ILE A 2 3.98 21.62 -11.31
CA ILE A 2 4.50 20.27 -11.57
C ILE A 2 3.53 19.25 -10.95
N TRP A 3 3.15 18.24 -11.72
CA TRP A 3 2.27 17.17 -11.25
C TRP A 3 3.00 16.28 -10.24
N PHE A 4 2.42 16.09 -9.05
CA PHE A 4 3.12 15.40 -7.95
C PHE A 4 3.42 13.93 -8.25
N PHE A 5 2.50 13.24 -8.94
CA PHE A 5 2.62 11.80 -9.20
C PHE A 5 3.25 11.48 -10.56
N ASP A 6 3.99 12.39 -11.18
CA ASP A 6 4.71 12.08 -12.42
C ASP A 6 5.60 10.83 -12.24
N PRO A 7 5.56 9.83 -13.13
CA PRO A 7 4.96 9.83 -14.49
C PRO A 7 3.52 9.30 -14.58
N LEU A 8 2.82 9.08 -13.47
CA LEU A 8 1.44 8.59 -13.48
C LEU A 8 0.49 9.61 -14.12
N LEU A 9 -0.50 9.14 -14.87
CA LEU A 9 -1.47 10.01 -15.53
C LEU A 9 -2.60 10.46 -14.58
N PRO A 10 -3.00 11.74 -14.59
CA PRO A 10 -4.14 12.20 -13.82
C PRO A 10 -5.46 11.61 -14.37
N LEU A 11 -6.41 11.35 -13.47
CA LEU A 11 -7.78 10.88 -13.74
C LEU A 11 -7.86 9.60 -14.59
N HIS A 12 -6.86 8.73 -14.47
CA HIS A 12 -6.66 7.62 -15.39
C HIS A 12 -6.99 6.25 -14.80
N TYR A 13 -6.76 6.05 -13.50
CA TYR A 13 -6.68 4.71 -12.91
C TYR A 13 -8.02 4.21 -12.35
N GLU A 14 -8.28 2.92 -12.51
CA GLU A 14 -9.48 2.23 -11.97
C GLU A 14 -9.13 1.39 -10.74
N HIS A 15 -7.84 1.12 -10.53
CA HIS A 15 -7.34 0.44 -9.36
C HIS A 15 -6.05 1.11 -8.90
N ILE A 16 -6.04 1.60 -7.65
CA ILE A 16 -4.87 2.23 -7.06
C ILE A 16 -4.47 1.41 -5.83
N VAL A 17 -3.20 1.04 -5.78
CA VAL A 17 -2.53 0.59 -4.57
C VAL A 17 -1.65 1.74 -4.08
N ILE A 18 -1.68 2.00 -2.79
CA ILE A 18 -0.82 3.01 -2.16
C ILE A 18 -0.24 2.49 -0.84
N ASP A 19 1.07 2.67 -0.65
CA ASP A 19 1.78 2.33 0.59
C ASP A 19 2.52 3.57 1.11
N PRO A 20 1.80 4.52 1.76
CA PRO A 20 2.41 5.78 2.18
C PRO A 20 3.64 5.55 3.08
N PRO A 21 4.68 6.41 2.98
CA PRO A 21 5.83 6.37 3.86
C PRO A 21 5.46 6.96 5.24
N TRP A 22 4.62 6.24 5.99
CA TRP A 22 4.06 6.64 7.27
C TRP A 22 5.14 7.15 8.24
N GLY A 23 4.85 8.29 8.88
CA GLY A 23 5.56 8.72 10.08
C GLY A 23 5.53 7.62 11.15
N PHE A 24 6.64 7.38 11.85
CA PHE A 24 6.65 6.51 13.02
C PHE A 24 7.27 7.22 14.20
N ASP A 25 6.46 7.49 15.23
CA ASP A 25 6.97 7.87 16.54
C ASP A 25 7.55 6.63 17.23
N LEU A 26 8.86 6.63 17.46
CA LEU A 26 9.54 5.55 18.14
C LEU A 26 9.45 5.72 19.65
N TYR A 27 9.04 4.66 20.35
CA TYR A 27 8.96 4.63 21.81
C TYR A 27 10.33 4.78 22.51
N SER A 28 11.44 4.55 21.81
CA SER A 28 12.78 4.80 22.36
C SER A 28 13.86 5.00 21.28
N LYS A 29 14.93 5.72 21.63
CA LYS A 29 16.12 5.92 20.79
C LYS A 29 16.80 4.61 20.36
N LYS A 30 16.68 3.52 21.14
CA LYS A 30 17.20 2.18 20.78
C LYS A 30 16.42 1.49 19.64
N GLY A 31 15.16 1.87 19.41
CA GLY A 31 14.33 1.36 18.32
C GLY A 31 14.67 1.94 16.94
N ALA A 32 15.43 3.05 16.90
CA ALA A 32 15.72 3.79 15.67
C ALA A 32 16.44 2.97 14.60
N LYS A 33 17.38 2.10 15.00
CA LYS A 33 18.15 1.25 14.06
C LYS A 33 17.31 0.24 13.27
N LYS A 34 16.09 -0.09 13.72
CA LYS A 34 15.18 -1.03 13.05
C LYS A 34 13.98 -0.34 12.38
N SER A 35 13.89 0.99 12.48
CA SER A 35 12.74 1.78 12.06
C SER A 35 12.83 2.27 10.61
N ALA A 36 11.69 2.68 10.05
CA ALA A 36 11.58 3.30 8.74
C ALA A 36 12.44 4.58 8.61
N LEU A 37 12.57 5.36 9.69
CA LEU A 37 13.38 6.59 9.78
C LEU A 37 14.86 6.40 9.38
N ALA A 38 15.40 5.19 9.51
CA ALA A 38 16.80 4.91 9.17
C ALA A 38 17.00 4.56 7.68
N LYS A 39 15.92 4.51 6.87
CA LYS A 39 15.95 3.88 5.53
C LYS A 39 15.38 4.75 4.40
N TYR A 40 14.53 5.73 4.67
CA TYR A 40 13.98 6.67 3.68
C TYR A 40 13.39 7.92 4.36
N ASP A 41 13.28 9.03 3.63
CA ASP A 41 12.61 10.25 4.11
C ASP A 41 11.13 9.98 4.34
N LEU A 42 10.67 10.16 5.59
CA LEU A 42 9.27 10.01 5.95
C LEU A 42 8.50 11.27 5.58
N MET A 43 7.25 11.08 5.14
CA MET A 43 6.32 12.19 5.01
C MET A 43 5.67 12.47 6.37
N SER A 44 5.47 13.74 6.69
CA SER A 44 4.64 14.11 7.85
C SER A 44 3.19 13.71 7.59
N ASP A 45 2.42 13.44 8.64
CA ASP A 45 1.00 13.10 8.54
C ASP A 45 0.23 14.15 7.74
N ARG A 46 0.54 15.44 7.94
CA ARG A 46 -0.03 16.55 7.18
C ARG A 46 0.28 16.44 5.69
N ALA A 47 1.50 16.06 5.31
CA ALA A 47 1.88 15.89 3.92
C ALA A 47 1.18 14.67 3.29
N ILE A 48 1.04 13.56 4.02
CA ILE A 48 0.31 12.37 3.56
C ILE A 48 -1.18 12.70 3.35
N LEU A 49 -1.82 13.36 4.31
CA LEU A 49 -3.21 13.81 4.20
C LEU A 49 -3.44 14.74 3.00
N ALA A 50 -2.46 15.56 2.63
CA ALA A 50 -2.55 16.50 1.52
C ALA A 50 -2.26 15.89 0.14
N LEU A 51 -1.93 14.61 0.04
CA LEU A 51 -1.66 13.95 -1.24
C LEU A 51 -2.89 14.03 -2.17
N PRO A 52 -2.72 14.42 -3.46
CA PRO A 52 -3.84 14.58 -4.37
C PRO A 52 -4.29 13.23 -4.98
N VAL A 53 -4.50 12.18 -4.17
CA VAL A 53 -4.72 10.79 -4.67
C VAL A 53 -6.00 10.67 -5.50
N SER A 54 -7.08 11.40 -5.19
CA SER A 54 -8.27 11.44 -6.07
C SER A 54 -7.98 11.94 -7.49
N LYS A 55 -6.91 12.72 -7.68
CA LYS A 55 -6.52 13.20 -9.00
C LYS A 55 -5.83 12.13 -9.85
N LEU A 56 -5.49 10.96 -9.30
CA LEU A 56 -5.09 9.77 -10.06
C LEU A 56 -6.30 8.97 -10.55
N ALA A 57 -7.38 8.94 -9.76
CA ALA A 57 -8.51 8.07 -9.97
C ALA A 57 -9.39 8.51 -11.16
N SER A 58 -9.78 7.55 -11.97
CA SER A 58 -10.95 7.67 -12.86
C SER A 58 -12.25 7.70 -12.04
N MET A 59 -13.39 7.96 -12.69
CA MET A 59 -14.69 8.13 -12.02
C MET A 59 -15.14 6.94 -11.15
N ASN A 60 -14.67 5.73 -11.45
CA ASN A 60 -14.93 4.54 -10.66
C ASN A 60 -13.60 3.86 -10.34
N CYS A 61 -13.15 3.98 -9.09
CA CYS A 61 -11.83 3.52 -8.69
C CYS A 61 -11.88 2.73 -7.38
N LEU A 62 -11.24 1.56 -7.38
CA LEU A 62 -10.93 0.82 -6.17
C LEU A 62 -9.58 1.31 -5.62
N LEU A 63 -9.51 1.58 -4.32
CA LEU A 63 -8.30 1.98 -3.62
C LEU A 63 -7.96 0.96 -2.52
N TYR A 64 -6.74 0.45 -2.58
CA TYR A 64 -6.12 -0.35 -1.52
C TYR A 64 -4.97 0.44 -0.89
N CYS A 65 -5.16 0.88 0.35
CA CYS A 65 -4.17 1.66 1.09
C CYS A 65 -3.54 0.82 2.21
N TRP A 66 -2.26 0.48 2.05
CA TRP A 66 -1.51 -0.26 3.06
C TRP A 66 -1.32 0.56 4.32
N ALA A 67 -1.57 -0.06 5.47
CA ALA A 67 -1.26 0.52 6.76
C ALA A 67 -0.67 -0.51 7.71
N THR A 68 0.21 -0.03 8.59
CA THR A 68 0.56 -0.80 9.78
C THR A 68 -0.57 -0.67 10.79
N ALA A 69 -0.74 -1.65 11.68
CA ALA A 69 -1.83 -1.63 12.66
C ALA A 69 -1.91 -0.33 13.49
N PRO A 70 -0.79 0.29 13.95
CA PRO A 70 -0.83 1.57 14.65
C PRO A 70 -1.27 2.74 13.77
N GLN A 71 -1.00 2.67 12.46
CA GLN A 71 -1.32 3.72 11.49
C GLN A 71 -2.73 3.59 10.90
N LEU A 72 -3.47 2.54 11.28
CA LEU A 72 -4.82 2.31 10.76
C LEU A 72 -5.77 3.52 10.96
N PRO A 73 -5.81 4.21 12.12
CA PRO A 73 -6.66 5.39 12.28
C PRO A 73 -6.35 6.48 11.26
N LEU A 74 -5.06 6.84 11.11
CA LEU A 74 -4.61 7.84 10.14
C LEU A 74 -4.87 7.39 8.71
N ALA A 75 -4.66 6.12 8.37
CA ALA A 75 -4.91 5.61 7.02
C ALA A 75 -6.40 5.76 6.62
N ILE A 76 -7.32 5.53 7.55
CA ILE A 76 -8.76 5.75 7.32
C ILE A 76 -9.06 7.25 7.14
N GLU A 77 -8.40 8.14 7.88
CA GLU A 77 -8.51 9.59 7.69
C GLU A 77 -7.96 10.01 6.31
N CYS A 78 -6.82 9.47 5.91
CA CYS A 78 -6.19 9.75 4.63
C CYS A 78 -7.10 9.36 3.45
N VAL A 79 -7.65 8.15 3.41
CA VAL A 79 -8.52 7.75 2.28
C VAL A 79 -9.74 8.67 2.16
N LYS A 80 -10.30 9.12 3.28
CA LYS A 80 -11.41 10.10 3.30
C LYS A 80 -10.96 11.47 2.82
N ALA A 81 -9.84 11.99 3.33
CA ALA A 81 -9.28 13.28 2.94
C ALA A 81 -8.92 13.33 1.45
N TRP A 82 -8.50 12.21 0.89
CA TRP A 82 -8.22 12.06 -0.54
C TRP A 82 -9.48 11.99 -1.40
N GLY A 83 -10.68 11.90 -0.81
CA GLY A 83 -11.96 11.90 -1.51
C GLY A 83 -12.54 10.50 -1.80
N PHE A 84 -11.99 9.45 -1.19
CA PHE A 84 -12.55 8.09 -1.29
C PHE A 84 -13.47 7.80 -0.10
N GLU A 85 -14.43 6.91 -0.33
CA GLU A 85 -15.28 6.37 0.72
C GLU A 85 -14.67 5.08 1.28
N TYR A 86 -14.40 5.05 2.58
CA TYR A 86 -13.98 3.84 3.28
C TYR A 86 -15.07 2.77 3.23
N LYS A 87 -14.70 1.52 2.92
CA LYS A 87 -15.63 0.39 2.82
C LYS A 87 -15.33 -0.72 3.84
N SER A 88 -14.10 -1.20 3.86
CA SER A 88 -13.71 -2.37 4.65
C SER A 88 -12.19 -2.50 4.76
N LEU A 89 -11.71 -3.64 5.23
CA LEU A 89 -10.28 -3.96 5.31
C LEU A 89 -9.98 -5.28 4.59
N LEU A 90 -8.78 -5.37 4.02
CA LEU A 90 -8.09 -6.63 3.77
C LEU A 90 -6.95 -6.79 4.78
N VAL A 91 -6.51 -8.02 5.02
CA VAL A 91 -5.41 -8.34 5.92
C VAL A 91 -4.47 -9.30 5.22
N TRP A 92 -3.22 -8.88 5.09
CA TRP A 92 -2.13 -9.76 4.73
C TRP A 92 -1.69 -10.55 5.96
N ARG A 93 -1.96 -11.86 5.99
CA ARG A 93 -1.33 -12.76 6.96
C ARG A 93 0.07 -13.11 6.46
N LYS A 94 1.08 -12.66 7.21
CA LYS A 94 2.49 -12.86 6.85
C LYS A 94 2.90 -14.29 7.10
N THR A 95 3.33 -14.99 6.06
CA THR A 95 3.90 -16.32 6.16
C THR A 95 5.42 -16.29 5.92
N THR A 96 6.12 -17.31 6.40
CA THR A 96 7.49 -17.62 5.96
C THR A 96 7.45 -18.45 4.70
N ALA A 97 8.58 -18.58 3.98
CA ALA A 97 8.69 -19.47 2.83
C ALA A 97 8.36 -20.94 3.17
N GLY A 98 8.51 -21.34 4.45
CA GLY A 98 8.11 -22.66 4.94
C GLY A 98 6.64 -22.76 5.39
N GLY A 99 5.78 -21.80 5.04
CA GLY A 99 4.34 -21.83 5.32
C GLY A 99 3.92 -21.51 6.76
N LYS A 100 4.86 -21.17 7.64
CA LYS A 100 4.54 -20.81 9.04
C LYS A 100 4.12 -19.35 9.15
N ILE A 101 3.27 -19.02 10.12
CA ILE A 101 2.94 -17.62 10.43
C ILE A 101 4.19 -16.88 10.93
N ARG A 102 4.51 -15.74 10.31
CA ARG A 102 5.64 -14.90 10.70
C ARG A 102 5.25 -14.02 11.88
N MET A 103 5.98 -14.18 12.99
CA MET A 103 5.77 -13.38 14.20
C MET A 103 6.61 -12.08 14.17
N GLY A 104 5.95 -10.95 13.92
CA GLY A 104 6.51 -9.61 14.05
C GLY A 104 6.43 -9.04 15.47
N THR A 105 7.14 -7.94 15.70
CA THR A 105 7.01 -7.13 16.91
C THR A 105 5.60 -6.55 17.01
N GLY A 106 5.13 -6.29 18.22
CA GLY A 106 3.88 -5.56 18.43
C GLY A 106 3.83 -5.02 19.85
N TYR A 107 2.72 -4.37 20.20
CA TYR A 107 2.53 -3.73 21.50
C TYR A 107 1.88 -4.72 22.48
N ARG A 108 0.55 -4.72 22.54
CA ARG A 108 -0.25 -5.64 23.39
C ARG A 108 -0.51 -7.00 22.74
N VAL A 109 -0.36 -7.09 21.41
CA VAL A 109 -0.44 -8.33 20.63
C VAL A 109 0.75 -8.41 19.69
N ARG A 110 1.15 -9.62 19.28
CA ARG A 110 2.20 -9.81 18.28
C ARG A 110 1.63 -9.56 16.89
N THR A 111 2.35 -8.80 16.07
CA THR A 111 1.94 -8.53 14.69
C THR A 111 2.22 -9.75 13.81
N THR A 112 1.18 -10.35 13.25
CA THR A 112 1.26 -11.47 12.30
C THR A 112 0.89 -11.08 10.88
N GLY A 113 0.57 -9.80 10.66
CA GLY A 113 0.06 -9.31 9.39
C GLY A 113 0.12 -7.80 9.24
N GLU A 114 -0.30 -7.31 8.08
CA GLU A 114 -0.53 -5.89 7.80
C GLU A 114 -1.95 -5.69 7.28
N VAL A 115 -2.51 -4.52 7.55
CA VAL A 115 -3.88 -4.17 7.16
C VAL A 115 -3.85 -3.34 5.89
N ILE A 116 -4.88 -3.49 5.07
CA ILE A 116 -5.08 -2.72 3.86
C ILE A 116 -6.47 -2.12 3.96
N VAL A 117 -6.55 -0.80 3.95
CA VAL A 117 -7.80 -0.06 3.91
C VAL A 117 -8.38 -0.18 2.50
N VAL A 118 -9.61 -0.68 2.41
CA VAL A 118 -10.39 -0.78 1.18
C VAL A 118 -11.31 0.42 1.09
N ALA A 119 -11.16 1.22 0.04
CA ALA A 119 -11.97 2.39 -0.20
C ALA A 119 -12.33 2.49 -1.69
N THR A 120 -13.39 3.24 -2.01
CA THR A 120 -13.83 3.42 -3.39
C THR A 120 -14.11 4.88 -3.71
N LEU A 121 -13.86 5.26 -4.96
CA LEU A 121 -14.46 6.42 -5.60
C LEU A 121 -15.52 5.91 -6.57
N GLY A 122 -16.74 6.42 -6.50
CA GLY A 122 -17.86 5.89 -7.29
C GLY A 122 -18.17 4.43 -6.96
N ASN A 123 -18.54 3.65 -7.98
CA ASN A 123 -18.95 2.25 -7.86
C ASN A 123 -18.12 1.36 -8.82
N PRO A 124 -16.85 1.08 -8.51
CA PRO A 124 -16.00 0.23 -9.34
C PRO A 124 -16.53 -1.21 -9.41
N LYS A 125 -16.55 -1.78 -10.62
CA LYS A 125 -16.94 -3.18 -10.82
C LYS A 125 -15.74 -4.09 -10.65
N GLN A 126 -15.83 -5.01 -9.70
CA GLN A 126 -14.84 -6.06 -9.48
C GLN A 126 -15.23 -7.32 -10.23
N ALA A 127 -14.24 -8.02 -10.81
CA ALA A 127 -14.45 -9.35 -11.40
C ALA A 127 -14.49 -10.46 -10.34
N ALA A 128 -13.87 -10.22 -9.17
CA ALA A 128 -13.87 -11.14 -8.04
C ALA A 128 -13.94 -10.37 -6.72
N ILE A 129 -14.55 -10.99 -5.71
CA ILE A 129 -14.56 -10.47 -4.33
C ILE A 129 -13.58 -11.32 -3.51
N PRO A 130 -12.47 -10.74 -3.02
CA PRO A 130 -11.50 -11.50 -2.24
C PRO A 130 -12.04 -11.77 -0.82
N GLN A 131 -11.50 -12.81 -0.18
CA GLN A 131 -11.66 -13.00 1.26
C GLN A 131 -10.92 -11.89 2.02
N THR A 132 -11.41 -11.54 3.22
CA THR A 132 -10.81 -10.50 4.07
C THR A 132 -9.33 -10.76 4.37
N ILE A 133 -8.94 -12.03 4.50
CA ILE A 133 -7.56 -12.43 4.83
C ILE A 133 -6.97 -13.18 3.64
N PHE A 134 -5.75 -12.84 3.26
CA PHE A 134 -4.94 -13.60 2.31
C PHE A 134 -3.56 -13.89 2.89
N ASP A 135 -2.98 -14.99 2.44
CA ASP A 135 -1.60 -15.36 2.77
C ASP A 135 -0.62 -14.76 1.77
N GLY A 136 0.51 -14.29 2.27
CA GLY A 136 1.62 -13.88 1.42
C GLY A 136 2.95 -14.05 2.13
N ILE A 137 3.97 -14.46 1.38
CA ILE A 137 5.30 -14.67 1.93
C ILE A 137 5.92 -13.31 2.27
N ALA A 138 6.32 -13.15 3.53
CA ALA A 138 7.05 -11.97 3.96
C ALA A 138 8.52 -12.04 3.51
N ARG A 139 8.92 -11.06 2.72
CA ARG A 139 10.25 -10.93 2.12
C ARG A 139 11.05 -9.80 2.79
N GLU A 140 11.82 -9.04 2.00
CA GLU A 140 12.59 -7.89 2.46
C GLU A 140 11.72 -6.87 3.18
N HIS A 141 12.35 -6.08 4.06
CA HIS A 141 11.66 -5.07 4.84
C HIS A 141 10.85 -4.12 3.95
N SER A 142 9.54 -4.00 4.21
CA SER A 142 8.56 -3.21 3.44
C SER A 142 8.39 -3.59 1.96
N ARG A 143 8.84 -4.78 1.53
CA ARG A 143 8.43 -5.34 0.23
C ARG A 143 7.09 -6.04 0.40
N LYS A 144 6.08 -5.61 -0.34
CA LYS A 144 4.74 -6.20 -0.31
C LYS A 144 4.73 -7.54 -1.06
N PRO A 145 3.85 -8.50 -0.69
CA PRO A 145 3.89 -9.87 -1.22
C PRO A 145 3.37 -9.94 -2.66
N ASP A 146 3.90 -10.84 -3.49
CA ASP A 146 3.43 -11.01 -4.88
C ASP A 146 1.99 -11.54 -4.94
N GLU A 147 1.58 -12.28 -3.91
CA GLU A 147 0.24 -12.81 -3.73
C GLU A 147 -0.81 -11.69 -3.63
N PHE A 148 -0.44 -10.52 -3.08
CA PHE A 148 -1.32 -9.36 -3.05
C PHE A 148 -1.57 -8.80 -4.45
N TYR A 149 -0.52 -8.68 -5.28
CA TYR A 149 -0.67 -8.16 -6.63
C TYR A 149 -1.38 -9.16 -7.54
N SER A 150 -1.13 -10.46 -7.36
CA SER A 150 -1.90 -11.52 -8.01
C SER A 150 -3.39 -11.47 -7.63
N LEU A 151 -3.70 -11.16 -6.37
CA LEU A 151 -5.08 -10.90 -5.92
C LEU A 151 -5.64 -9.65 -6.60
N CYS A 152 -4.89 -8.56 -6.65
CA CYS A 152 -5.31 -7.31 -7.29
C CYS A 152 -5.64 -7.49 -8.78
N ASP A 153 -4.80 -8.23 -9.51
CA ASP A 153 -4.97 -8.52 -10.93
C ASP A 153 -6.23 -9.37 -11.16
N ARG A 154 -6.52 -10.35 -10.28
CA ARG A 154 -7.76 -11.13 -10.35
C ARG A 154 -9.00 -10.30 -10.02
N VAL A 155 -8.92 -9.38 -9.06
CA VAL A 155 -10.06 -8.55 -8.65
C VAL A 155 -10.42 -7.52 -9.72
N MET A 156 -9.40 -6.93 -10.37
CA MET A 156 -9.55 -5.89 -11.38
C MET A 156 -8.76 -6.23 -12.66
N PRO A 157 -9.10 -7.28 -13.43
CA PRO A 157 -8.26 -7.83 -14.52
C PRO A 157 -8.04 -6.91 -15.72
N HIS A 158 -8.95 -5.97 -15.96
CA HIS A 158 -8.88 -5.03 -17.08
C HIS A 158 -8.61 -3.60 -16.63
N ALA A 159 -8.35 -3.37 -15.35
CA ALA A 159 -8.14 -2.04 -14.82
C ALA A 159 -6.81 -1.46 -15.28
N ARG A 160 -6.80 -0.15 -15.51
CA ARG A 160 -5.56 0.64 -15.50
C ARG A 160 -5.13 0.81 -14.04
N ARG A 161 -3.93 0.31 -13.70
CA ARG A 161 -3.49 0.18 -12.30
C ARG A 161 -2.30 1.09 -11.98
N ALA A 162 -2.36 1.70 -10.80
CA ALA A 162 -1.24 2.48 -10.25
C ALA A 162 -0.75 1.86 -8.93
N ASP A 163 0.57 1.77 -8.78
CA ASP A 163 1.26 1.44 -7.53
C ASP A 163 2.00 2.68 -7.02
N VAL A 164 1.48 3.28 -5.95
CA VAL A 164 1.94 4.57 -5.42
C VAL A 164 2.80 4.33 -4.19
N PHE A 165 4.03 4.87 -4.23
CA PHE A 165 5.16 4.54 -3.36
C PHE A 165 5.67 3.10 -3.55
N ALA A 166 5.62 2.63 -4.80
CA ALA A 166 6.13 1.33 -5.19
C ALA A 166 7.63 1.17 -4.86
N ARG A 167 8.04 -0.09 -4.72
CA ARG A 167 9.45 -0.47 -4.50
C ARG A 167 9.96 -1.52 -5.48
N GLU A 168 9.10 -1.94 -6.39
CA GLU A 168 9.31 -2.98 -7.39
C GLU A 168 8.41 -2.67 -8.59
N SER A 169 8.97 -2.75 -9.79
CA SER A 169 8.23 -2.66 -11.04
C SER A 169 7.39 -3.92 -11.22
N ARG A 170 6.15 -3.77 -11.68
CA ARG A 170 5.24 -4.90 -11.93
C ARG A 170 4.59 -4.78 -13.29
N ALA A 171 4.58 -5.88 -14.04
CA ALA A 171 3.92 -5.93 -15.34
C ALA A 171 2.44 -5.56 -15.20
N GLY A 172 1.97 -4.60 -16.02
CA GLY A 172 0.59 -4.12 -15.99
C GLY A 172 0.28 -3.10 -14.87
N TRP A 173 1.30 -2.59 -14.17
CA TRP A 173 1.18 -1.53 -13.16
C TRP A 173 2.03 -0.33 -13.55
N HIS A 174 1.47 0.88 -13.39
CA HIS A 174 2.26 2.10 -13.45
C HIS A 174 2.73 2.48 -12.05
N SER A 175 4.03 2.69 -11.89
CA SER A 175 4.64 2.89 -10.57
C SER A 175 5.04 4.34 -10.31
N PHE A 176 4.85 4.79 -9.08
CA PHE A 176 5.38 6.06 -8.56
C PHE A 176 6.14 5.78 -7.27
N GLY A 177 7.32 6.37 -7.09
CA GLY A 177 8.06 6.30 -5.83
C GLY A 177 9.58 6.40 -6.03
N ASN A 178 10.27 6.95 -5.03
CA ASN A 178 11.73 7.15 -5.08
C ASN A 178 12.51 5.82 -5.13
N GLU A 179 11.88 4.71 -4.72
CA GLU A 179 12.47 3.37 -4.73
C GLU A 179 11.78 2.43 -5.72
N ALA A 180 11.04 2.94 -6.71
CA ALA A 180 10.14 2.14 -7.55
C ALA A 180 10.77 0.91 -8.24
N THR A 181 12.08 0.91 -8.47
CA THR A 181 12.84 -0.19 -9.11
C THR A 181 13.78 -0.94 -8.16
N LYS A 182 13.70 -0.70 -6.85
CA LYS A 182 14.69 -1.18 -5.86
C LYS A 182 14.80 -2.70 -5.77
N PHE A 183 13.71 -3.42 -5.98
CA PHE A 183 13.67 -4.88 -5.95
C PHE A 183 13.52 -5.50 -7.34
N ASP A 184 13.67 -4.71 -8.40
CA ASP A 184 13.78 -5.26 -9.74
C ASP A 184 15.07 -6.10 -9.75
N GLU A 185 15.00 -7.31 -10.31
CA GLU A 185 16.22 -8.08 -10.53
C GLU A 185 17.18 -7.23 -11.35
N ALA A 186 18.45 -7.16 -10.93
CA ALA A 186 19.46 -6.56 -11.78
C ALA A 186 19.41 -7.30 -13.11
N ALA A 187 19.09 -6.59 -14.21
CA ALA A 187 19.03 -7.17 -15.54
C ALA A 187 20.31 -7.99 -15.74
N ALA A 188 20.15 -9.31 -15.88
CA ALA A 188 21.22 -10.24 -16.19
C ALA A 188 21.78 -9.97 -17.58
#